data_AF-A0A952LFG8-F1
#
_entry.id   AF-A0A952LFG8-F1
#
_cell.length_a   1.000
_cell.length_b   1.000
_cell.length_c   1.000
_cell.angle_alpha   90.00
_cell.angle_beta   90.00
_cell.angle_gamma   90.00
#
_symmetry.space_group_name_H-M   'P 1'
#
loop_
_entity.id
_entity.type
_entity.pdbx_description
1 polymer ?
#
loop_
_entity_poly.entity_id
_entity_poly.type
_entity_poly.pdbx_seq_one_letter_code
_entity_poly.pdbx_strand_id
1 'polypeptide(L)' 'TAKMKDLNANDVEAAMRMVEGSARSMGLEVVG' A
#
# COMPACT_ATOMS: atom_id res chain seq x y z
N THR A 1 -14.94 -23.13 4.00
CA THR A 1 -14.04 -22.56 5.01
C THR A 1 -13.08 -21.61 4.32
N ALA A 2 -13.15 -20.33 4.68
CA ALA A 2 -12.54 -19.20 4.01
C ALA A 2 -11.04 -19.42 3.73
N LYS A 3 -10.65 -19.47 2.46
CA LYS A 3 -9.25 -19.70 2.03
C LYS A 3 -8.74 -18.54 1.15
N MET A 4 -9.21 -17.32 1.43
CA MET A 4 -8.92 -16.12 0.64
C MET A 4 -8.76 -14.86 1.51
N LYS A 5 -8.47 -14.97 2.81
CA LYS A 5 -8.47 -13.79 3.69
C LYS A 5 -7.11 -13.27 4.17
N ASP A 6 -6.02 -14.03 4.05
CA ASP A 6 -4.83 -13.66 4.86
C ASP A 6 -3.48 -13.64 4.13
N LEU A 7 -3.40 -13.97 2.84
CA LEU A 7 -2.09 -14.17 2.22
C LEU A 7 -1.45 -12.93 1.55
N ASN A 8 -2.23 -11.90 1.18
CA ASN A 8 -1.73 -10.80 0.32
C ASN A 8 -1.93 -9.38 0.88
N ALA A 9 -2.57 -9.20 2.04
CA ALA A 9 -2.84 -7.85 2.57
C ALA A 9 -1.55 -7.10 2.98
N ASN A 10 -0.50 -7.83 3.36
CA ASN A 10 0.78 -7.25 3.76
C ASN A 10 1.56 -6.66 2.57
N ASP A 11 1.50 -7.29 1.39
CA ASP A 11 2.26 -6.83 0.23
C ASP A 11 1.67 -5.54 -0.36
N VAL A 12 0.34 -5.46 -0.43
CA VAL A 12 -0.34 -4.29 -1.00
C VAL A 12 -0.24 -3.08 -0.07
N GLU A 13 -0.43 -3.25 1.24
CA GLU A 13 -0.29 -2.14 2.19
C GLU A 13 1.16 -1.66 2.31
N ALA A 14 2.13 -2.58 2.33
CA ALA A 14 3.55 -2.22 2.35
C ALA A 14 3.97 -1.52 1.05
N ALA A 15 3.53 -2.02 -0.11
CA ALA A 15 3.76 -1.37 -1.39
C ALA A 15 3.11 0.03 -1.44
N MET A 16 1.89 0.17 -0.92
CA MET A 16 1.19 1.46 -0.85
C MET A 16 1.98 2.47 0.00
N ARG A 17 2.48 2.08 1.19
CA ARG A 17 3.31 2.94 2.04
C ARG A 17 4.63 3.34 1.40
N MET A 18 5.27 2.45 0.64
CA MET A 18 6.50 2.76 -0.10
C MET A 18 6.26 3.79 -1.21
N VAL A 19 5.18 3.62 -1.97
CA VAL A 19 4.77 4.55 -3.03
C VAL A 19 4.35 5.89 -2.44
N GLU A 20 3.62 5.88 -1.33
CA GLU A 20 3.20 7.09 -0.62
C GLU A 20 4.39 7.90 -0.09
N GLY A 21 5.38 7.25 0.51
CA GLY A 21 6.60 7.91 0.98
C GLY A 21 7.39 8.59 -0.15
N SER A 22 7.40 7.95 -1.33
CA SER A 22 8.03 8.50 -2.54
C SER A 22 7.25 9.69 -3.10
N ALA A 23 5.93 9.58 -3.20
CA ALA A 23 5.04 10.65 -3.65
C ALA A 23 5.09 11.88 -2.74
N ARG A 24 5.09 11.69 -1.41
CA ARG A 24 5.24 12.76 -0.42
C ARG A 24 6.58 13.48 -0.55
N SER A 25 7.66 12.74 -0.80
CA SER A 25 9.00 13.32 -1.00
C SER A 25 9.10 14.12 -2.30
N MET A 26 8.26 13.81 -3.29
CA MET A 26 8.11 14.56 -4.54
C MET A 26 7.09 15.72 -4.45
N GLY A 27 6.45 15.93 -3.28
CA GLY A 27 5.44 16.97 -3.10
C GLY A 27 4.09 16.65 -3.77
N LEU A 28 3.84 15.39 -4.11
CA LEU A 28 2.58 14.93 -4.69
C LEU A 28 1.64 14.48 -3.57
N GLU A 29 0.41 15.00 -3.58
CA GLU A 29 -0.63 14.58 -2.65
C GLU A 29 -1.21 13.24 -3.10
N VAL A 30 -1.11 12.22 -2.25
CA VAL A 30 -1.66 10.89 -2.52
C VAL A 30 -3.13 10.89 -2.12
N VAL A 31 -4.01 11.04 -3.11
CA VAL A 31 -5.45 10.83 -2.94
C VAL A 31 -5.71 9.33 -3.08
N GLY A 32 -5.95 8.67 -1.95
CA GLY A 32 -6.29 7.25 -1.87
C GLY A 32 -7.70 6.95 -2.38
#